data_AF-A0A1Y9TJU6-F1
#
_entry.id   AF-A0A1Y9TJU6-F1
#
_cell.length_a   1.000
_cell.length_b   1.000
_cell.length_c   1.000
_cell.angle_alpha   90.00
_cell.angle_beta   90.00
_cell.angle_gamma   90.00
#
_symmetry.space_group_name_H-M   'P 1'
#
loop_
_entity.id
_entity.type
_entity.pdbx_description
1 polymer ?
#
loop_
_entity_poly.entity_id
_entity_poly.type
_entity_poly.pdbx_seq_one_letter_code
_entity_poly.pdbx_strand_id
1 'polypeptide(L)'
;NLIGRSSPQNMKIRDLAVTYDIIGETCSMINEVFNFQIFMTLVATFTYIVITIWSSLYYYRTAGDNSISLATIIIWSITVIVLIAFMSLTCERLLLTRTDTKILVNKVIMDYDLPKEMRVQAKAFMELIEAWPLRIFIYDMFSVDITLMLKYISVATTYLIVIIQISHFI
;
A
#
# COMPACT_ATOMS: atom_id res chain seq x y z
N ASN A 1 -27.54 35.90 14.58
CA ASN A 1 -26.31 35.91 15.42
C ASN A 1 -26.30 34.66 16.29
N LEU A 2 -25.73 33.55 15.81
CA LEU A 2 -25.77 32.24 16.49
C LEU A 2 -24.58 31.32 16.12
N ILE A 3 -23.43 31.92 15.80
CA ILE A 3 -22.21 31.19 15.47
C ILE A 3 -21.33 31.20 16.73
N GLY A 4 -21.40 30.15 17.55
CA GLY A 4 -20.61 30.05 18.78
C GLY A 4 -21.16 29.14 19.89
N ARG A 5 -22.42 28.68 19.81
CA ARG A 5 -22.87 27.54 20.62
C ARG A 5 -22.59 26.23 19.90
N SER A 6 -22.38 25.15 20.65
CA SER A 6 -22.37 23.76 20.18
C SER A 6 -23.71 23.41 19.52
N SER A 7 -23.91 23.92 18.30
CA SER A 7 -25.00 23.54 17.42
C SER A 7 -24.65 22.21 16.78
N PRO A 8 -25.63 21.31 16.53
CA PRO A 8 -25.40 20.06 15.80
C PRO A 8 -24.75 20.23 14.43
N GLN A 9 -24.68 21.45 13.88
CA GLN A 9 -23.97 21.76 12.64
C GLN A 9 -22.45 21.93 12.79
N ASN A 10 -21.92 22.16 14.00
CA ASN A 10 -20.49 22.38 14.29
C ASN A 10 -19.76 21.10 14.77
N MET A 11 -20.40 19.93 14.68
CA MET A 11 -19.76 18.65 15.05
C MET A 11 -18.95 18.03 13.91
N LYS A 12 -19.06 18.55 12.68
CA LYS A 12 -18.50 17.88 11.49
C LYS A 12 -17.00 17.63 11.56
N ILE A 13 -16.19 18.57 12.04
CA ILE A 13 -14.73 18.35 12.18
C ILE A 13 -14.45 17.29 13.24
N ARG A 14 -15.19 17.32 14.35
CA ARG A 14 -15.09 16.32 15.40
C ARG A 14 -15.48 14.93 14.89
N ASP A 15 -16.56 14.84 14.12
CA ASP A 15 -17.03 13.57 13.55
C ASP A 15 -16.03 13.03 12.52
N LEU A 16 -15.40 13.91 11.72
CA LEU A 16 -14.27 13.55 10.86
C LEU A 16 -13.08 13.04 11.67
N ALA A 17 -12.73 13.71 12.78
CA ALA A 17 -11.65 13.28 13.64
C ALA A 17 -11.92 11.91 14.27
N VAL A 18 -13.13 11.66 14.77
CA VAL A 18 -13.53 10.35 15.30
C VAL A 18 -13.47 9.27 14.21
N THR A 19 -13.97 9.58 13.01
CA THR A 19 -13.90 8.63 11.88
C THR A 19 -12.45 8.32 11.50
N TYR A 20 -11.59 9.34 11.49
CA TYR A 20 -10.18 9.19 11.20
C TYR A 20 -9.45 8.36 12.27
N ASP A 21 -9.80 8.54 13.55
CA ASP A 21 -9.28 7.74 14.65
C ASP A 21 -9.60 6.25 14.47
N ILE A 22 -10.87 5.94 14.15
CA ILE A 22 -11.31 4.56 13.84
C ILE A 22 -10.54 3.98 12.65
N ILE A 23 -10.29 4.79 11.60
CA ILE A 23 -9.47 4.38 10.45
C ILE A 23 -8.02 4.11 10.88
N GLY A 24 -7.45 4.95 11.75
CA GLY A 24 -6.12 4.79 12.33
C GLY A 24 -5.99 3.49 13.10
N GLU A 25 -6.91 3.22 14.03
CA GLU A 25 -6.97 1.99 14.82
C GLU A 25 -7.14 0.76 13.91
N THR A 26 -8.04 0.84 12.93
CA THR A 26 -8.24 -0.24 11.95
C THR A 26 -6.97 -0.52 11.15
N CYS A 27 -6.28 0.53 10.69
CA CYS A 27 -5.01 0.39 9.97
C CYS A 27 -3.93 -0.26 10.87
N SER A 28 -3.89 0.11 12.15
CA SER A 28 -2.97 -0.51 13.12
C SER A 28 -3.28 -1.98 13.36
N MET A 29 -4.56 -2.35 13.53
CA MET A 29 -4.99 -3.74 13.67
C MET A 29 -4.66 -4.57 12.42
N ILE A 30 -4.88 -4.01 11.22
CA ILE A 30 -4.47 -4.65 9.98
C ILE A 30 -2.97 -4.92 9.99
N ASN A 31 -2.18 -3.92 10.38
CA ASN A 31 -0.73 -4.03 10.41
C ASN A 31 -0.24 -5.08 11.42
N GLU A 32 -0.92 -5.25 12.55
CA GLU A 32 -0.57 -6.25 13.57
C GLU A 32 -0.93 -7.67 13.12
N VAL A 33 -2.15 -7.86 12.60
CA VAL A 33 -2.67 -9.19 12.22
C VAL A 33 -2.06 -9.68 10.91
N PHE A 34 -1.98 -8.81 9.90
CA PHE A 34 -1.57 -9.21 8.55
C PHE A 34 -0.07 -9.06 8.30
N ASN A 35 0.72 -8.60 9.28
CA ASN A 35 2.16 -8.38 9.08
C ASN A 35 2.86 -9.60 8.48
N PHE A 36 2.75 -10.72 9.19
CA PHE A 36 3.34 -11.99 8.80
C PHE A 36 2.74 -12.51 7.49
N GLN A 37 1.42 -12.37 7.32
CA GLN A 37 0.72 -12.81 6.12
C GLN A 37 1.21 -12.07 4.88
N ILE A 38 1.37 -10.75 4.95
CA ILE A 38 1.86 -9.91 3.85
C ILE A 38 3.31 -10.30 3.53
N PHE A 39 4.15 -10.46 4.55
CA PHE A 39 5.54 -10.89 4.36
C PHE A 39 5.62 -12.26 3.67
N MET A 40 4.91 -13.26 4.20
CA MET A 40 4.86 -14.59 3.63
C MET A 40 4.30 -14.60 2.21
N THR A 41 3.32 -13.74 1.93
CA THR A 41 2.79 -13.57 0.58
C THR A 41 3.89 -13.07 -0.36
N LEU A 42 4.62 -12.01 -0.01
CA LEU A 42 5.72 -11.48 -0.84
C LEU A 42 6.83 -12.52 -1.09
N VAL A 43 7.22 -13.27 -0.06
CA VAL A 43 8.22 -14.33 -0.18
C VAL A 43 7.71 -15.45 -1.08
N ALA A 44 6.49 -15.93 -0.84
CA ALA A 44 5.89 -17.00 -1.63
C ALA A 44 5.72 -16.60 -3.10
N THR A 45 5.27 -15.38 -3.38
CA THR A 45 5.13 -14.86 -4.74
C THR A 45 6.50 -14.71 -5.42
N PHE A 46 7.52 -14.30 -4.68
CA PHE A 46 8.88 -14.19 -5.21
C PHE A 46 9.45 -15.56 -5.59
N THR A 47 9.36 -16.53 -4.68
CA THR A 47 9.77 -17.92 -4.94
C THR A 47 8.99 -18.52 -6.11
N TYR A 48 7.69 -18.25 -6.19
CA TYR A 48 6.85 -18.70 -7.30
C TYR A 48 7.32 -18.14 -8.64
N ILE A 49 7.65 -16.85 -8.72
CA ILE A 49 8.21 -16.23 -9.94
C ILE A 49 9.52 -16.92 -10.35
N VAL A 50 10.44 -17.15 -9.40
CA VAL A 50 11.73 -17.81 -9.68
C VAL A 50 11.54 -19.23 -10.22
N ILE A 51 10.71 -20.04 -9.58
CA ILE A 51 10.39 -21.42 -10.03
C ILE A 51 9.74 -21.40 -11.40
N THR A 52 8.87 -20.42 -11.64
CA THR A 52 8.14 -20.27 -12.90
C THR A 52 9.08 -19.90 -14.05
N ILE A 53 10.00 -18.96 -13.85
CA ILE A 53 11.04 -18.61 -14.83
C ILE A 53 11.89 -19.84 -15.15
N TRP A 54 12.37 -20.55 -14.12
CA TRP A 54 13.18 -21.76 -14.31
C TRP A 54 12.43 -22.83 -15.11
N SER A 55 11.18 -23.11 -14.73
CA SER A 55 10.34 -24.10 -15.41
C SER A 55 10.06 -23.70 -16.86
N SER A 56 9.78 -22.41 -17.12
CA SER A 56 9.56 -21.91 -18.49
C SER A 56 10.78 -22.12 -19.39
N LEU A 57 11.98 -21.92 -18.86
CA LEU A 57 13.23 -22.09 -19.57
C LEU A 57 13.56 -23.57 -19.82
N TYR A 58 13.26 -24.44 -18.86
CA TYR A 58 13.34 -25.88 -19.03
C TYR A 58 12.39 -26.37 -20.13
N TYR A 59 11.11 -25.96 -20.09
CA TYR A 59 10.14 -26.32 -21.13
C TYR A 59 10.55 -25.81 -22.51
N TYR A 60 11.10 -24.60 -22.59
CA TYR A 60 11.62 -24.04 -23.84
C TYR A 60 12.78 -24.87 -24.41
N ARG A 61 13.64 -25.45 -23.55
CA ARG A 61 14.78 -26.28 -23.98
C ARG A 61 14.40 -27.73 -24.30
N THR A 62 13.44 -28.32 -23.59
CA THR A 62 13.25 -29.79 -23.58
C THR A 62 12.12 -30.30 -24.48
N ALA A 63 11.15 -29.48 -24.92
CA ALA A 63 10.07 -29.97 -25.78
C ALA A 63 9.54 -28.93 -26.77
N GLY A 64 9.49 -29.33 -28.04
CA GLY A 64 8.72 -28.64 -29.07
C GLY A 64 7.22 -28.61 -28.71
N ASP A 65 6.65 -27.42 -28.80
CA ASP A 65 5.22 -27.12 -28.83
C ASP A 65 4.36 -27.44 -27.58
N ASN A 66 4.84 -27.07 -26.39
CA ASN A 66 4.01 -27.05 -25.17
C ASN A 66 3.45 -25.64 -24.86
N SER A 67 2.95 -24.96 -25.89
CA SER A 67 2.45 -23.57 -25.85
C SER A 67 1.38 -23.32 -24.77
N ILE A 68 0.51 -24.30 -24.51
CA ILE A 68 -0.54 -24.23 -23.48
C ILE A 68 0.05 -24.12 -22.06
N SER A 69 1.13 -24.85 -21.78
CA SER A 69 1.78 -24.83 -20.46
C SER A 69 2.49 -23.48 -20.23
N LEU A 70 3.15 -22.95 -21.26
CA LEU A 70 3.77 -21.63 -21.22
C LEU A 70 2.74 -20.50 -21.04
N ALA A 71 1.62 -20.56 -21.76
CA ALA A 71 0.53 -19.59 -21.61
C ALA A 71 -0.06 -19.61 -20.19
N THR A 72 -0.26 -20.80 -19.63
CA THR A 72 -0.75 -20.97 -18.25
C THR A 72 0.21 -20.34 -17.24
N ILE A 73 1.50 -20.62 -17.37
CA ILE A 73 2.58 -20.03 -16.56
C ILE A 73 2.58 -18.50 -16.61
N ILE A 74 2.46 -17.92 -17.81
CA ILE A 74 2.43 -16.46 -18.00
C ILE A 74 1.21 -15.85 -17.31
N ILE A 75 0.02 -16.46 -17.48
CA ILE A 75 -1.23 -15.98 -16.87
C ILE A 75 -1.11 -15.97 -15.35
N TRP A 76 -0.66 -17.07 -14.73
CA TRP A 76 -0.50 -17.15 -13.28
C TRP A 76 0.50 -16.12 -12.75
N SER A 77 1.61 -15.91 -13.47
CA SER A 77 2.62 -14.90 -13.11
C SER A 77 2.02 -13.49 -13.14
N ILE A 78 1.23 -13.17 -14.18
CA ILE A 78 0.56 -11.87 -14.29
C ILE A 78 -0.45 -11.70 -13.15
N THR A 79 -1.24 -12.72 -12.82
CA THR A 79 -2.21 -12.66 -11.71
C THR A 79 -1.53 -12.34 -10.38
N VAL A 80 -0.40 -12.97 -10.10
CA VAL A 80 0.38 -12.73 -8.88
C VAL A 80 0.92 -11.29 -8.83
N ILE A 81 1.49 -10.80 -9.94
CA ILE A 81 2.01 -9.43 -10.02
C ILE A 81 0.88 -8.41 -9.83
N VAL A 82 -0.28 -8.65 -10.44
CA VAL A 82 -1.47 -7.79 -10.31
C VAL A 82 -1.95 -7.73 -8.87
N LEU A 83 -1.93 -8.84 -8.13
CA LEU A 83 -2.35 -8.87 -6.73
C LEU A 83 -1.44 -8.02 -5.84
N ILE A 84 -0.12 -8.13 -6.00
CA ILE A 84 0.85 -7.29 -5.27
C ILE A 84 0.68 -5.81 -5.66
N ALA A 85 0.52 -5.53 -6.95
CA ALA A 85 0.30 -4.18 -7.44
C ALA A 85 -0.98 -3.57 -6.85
N PHE A 86 -2.08 -4.33 -6.80
CA PHE A 86 -3.34 -3.87 -6.21
C PHE A 86 -3.19 -3.52 -4.73
N MET A 87 -2.48 -4.38 -3.97
CA MET A 87 -2.18 -4.13 -2.56
C MET A 87 -1.36 -2.83 -2.38
N SER A 88 -0.22 -2.71 -3.08
CA SER A 88 0.65 -1.53 -3.01
C SER A 88 -0.05 -0.25 -3.44
N LEU A 89 -0.86 -0.28 -4.51
CA LEU A 89 -1.62 0.88 -4.99
C LEU A 89 -2.69 1.32 -4.00
N THR A 90 -3.36 0.38 -3.34
CA THR A 90 -4.36 0.71 -2.32
C THR A 90 -3.71 1.40 -1.13
N CYS A 91 -2.55 0.92 -0.68
CA CYS A 91 -1.79 1.54 0.40
C CYS A 91 -1.24 2.91 0.00
N GLU A 92 -0.76 3.08 -1.23
CA GLU A 92 -0.32 4.37 -1.76
C GLU A 92 -1.47 5.38 -1.78
N ARG A 93 -2.66 4.98 -2.25
CA ARG A 93 -3.85 5.83 -2.26
C ARG A 93 -4.25 6.26 -0.85
N LEU A 94 -4.10 5.39 0.15
CA LEU A 94 -4.34 5.72 1.56
C LEU A 94 -3.36 6.82 2.04
N LEU A 95 -2.06 6.70 1.71
CA LEU A 95 -1.03 7.69 2.05
C LEU A 95 -1.26 9.05 1.35
N LEU A 96 -1.67 9.02 0.07
CA LEU A 96 -2.02 10.24 -0.67
C LEU A 96 -3.24 10.92 -0.06
N THR A 97 -4.31 10.17 0.20
CA THR A 97 -5.54 10.70 0.82
C THR A 97 -5.27 11.31 2.20
N ARG A 98 -4.37 10.69 2.99
CA ARG A 98 -3.90 11.26 4.26
C ARG A 98 -3.22 12.61 4.04
N THR A 99 -2.32 12.70 3.07
CA THR A 99 -1.57 13.93 2.76
C THR A 99 -2.50 15.05 2.33
N ASP A 100 -3.49 14.74 1.49
CA ASP A 100 -4.52 15.70 1.08
C ASP A 100 -5.38 16.15 2.26
N THR A 101 -5.76 15.22 3.16
CA THR A 101 -6.48 15.53 4.39
C THR A 101 -5.66 16.46 5.27
N LYS A 102 -4.37 16.21 5.44
CA LYS A 102 -3.44 17.07 6.18
C LYS A 102 -3.43 18.49 5.59
N ILE A 103 -3.29 18.61 4.27
CA ILE A 103 -3.30 19.91 3.58
C ILE A 103 -4.63 20.63 3.79
N LEU A 104 -5.76 19.93 3.69
CA LEU A 104 -7.09 20.50 3.84
C LEU A 104 -7.34 20.99 5.27
N VAL A 105 -6.98 20.20 6.28
CA VAL A 105 -7.08 20.61 7.69
C VAL A 105 -6.18 21.81 7.97
N ASN A 106 -4.97 21.84 7.40
CA ASN A 106 -4.08 23.00 7.55
C ASN A 106 -4.71 24.28 6.98
N LYS A 107 -5.36 24.19 5.81
CA LYS A 107 -6.08 25.33 5.22
C LYS A 107 -7.20 25.83 6.14
N VAL A 108 -7.96 24.91 6.77
CA VAL A 108 -9.02 25.27 7.73
C VAL A 108 -8.44 25.97 8.97
N ILE A 109 -7.27 25.54 9.45
CA ILE A 109 -6.60 26.20 10.59
C ILE A 109 -6.15 27.62 10.23
N MET A 110 -5.65 27.81 9.01
CA MET A 110 -5.13 29.10 8.51
C MET A 110 -6.21 30.06 8.04
N ASP A 111 -7.47 29.64 7.94
CA ASP A 111 -8.58 30.49 7.56
C ASP A 111 -9.06 31.32 8.77
N TYR A 112 -8.66 32.59 8.80
CA TYR A 112 -8.95 33.50 9.92
C TYR A 112 -10.40 33.99 9.96
N ASP A 113 -11.15 33.81 8.86
CA ASP A 113 -12.56 34.19 8.79
C ASP A 113 -13.45 33.15 9.51
N LEU A 114 -12.90 31.96 9.80
CA LEU A 114 -13.59 30.92 10.55
C LEU A 114 -13.64 31.19 12.07
N PRO A 115 -14.70 30.72 12.75
CA PRO A 115 -14.81 30.81 14.20
C PRO A 115 -13.61 30.19 14.92
N LYS A 116 -13.17 30.81 16.02
CA LYS A 116 -12.04 30.32 16.83
C LYS A 116 -12.21 28.86 17.26
N GLU A 117 -13.41 28.47 17.69
CA GLU A 117 -13.73 27.10 18.09
C GLU A 117 -13.48 26.06 16.99
N MET A 118 -13.82 26.39 15.74
CA MET A 118 -13.63 25.50 14.59
C MET A 118 -12.15 25.32 14.27
N ARG A 119 -11.34 26.39 14.40
CA ARG A 119 -9.88 26.33 14.24
C ARG A 119 -9.21 25.52 15.34
N VAL A 120 -9.69 25.62 16.58
CA VAL A 120 -9.19 24.80 17.70
C VAL A 120 -9.48 23.32 17.46
N GLN A 121 -10.70 22.98 17.00
CA GLN A 121 -11.04 21.61 16.62
C GLN A 121 -10.20 21.10 15.44
N ALA A 122 -9.98 21.92 14.42
CA ALA A 122 -9.13 21.56 13.28
C ALA A 122 -7.68 21.34 13.71
N LYS A 123 -7.16 22.12 14.68
CA LYS A 123 -5.83 21.93 15.24
C LYS A 123 -5.71 20.60 15.99
N ALA A 124 -6.69 20.26 16.83
CA ALA A 124 -6.73 18.95 17.49
C ALA A 124 -6.81 17.81 16.47
N PHE A 125 -7.58 17.99 15.38
CA PHE A 125 -7.63 17.01 14.30
C PHE A 125 -6.30 16.88 13.54
N MET A 126 -5.57 17.97 13.34
CA MET A 126 -4.22 17.93 12.77
C MET A 126 -3.26 17.09 13.62
N GLU A 127 -3.29 17.26 14.95
CA GLU A 127 -2.47 16.46 15.88
C GLU A 127 -2.81 14.96 15.76
N LEU A 128 -4.09 14.61 15.59
CA LEU A 128 -4.53 13.24 15.34
C LEU A 128 -4.00 12.67 14.01
N ILE A 129 -4.02 13.48 12.93
CA ILE A 129 -3.47 13.09 11.62
C ILE A 129 -1.96 12.84 11.71
N GLU A 130 -1.25 13.58 12.55
CA GLU A 130 0.18 13.37 12.78
C GLU A 130 0.46 12.12 13.63
N ALA A 131 -0.39 11.84 14.63
CA ALA A 131 -0.30 10.64 15.46
C ALA A 131 -0.54 9.35 14.68
N TRP A 132 -1.49 9.33 13.74
CA TRP A 132 -1.77 8.16 12.89
C TRP A 132 -1.13 8.31 11.50
N PRO A 133 0.01 7.65 11.22
CA PRO A 133 0.67 7.76 9.93
C PRO A 133 -0.09 7.08 8.78
N LEU A 134 -1.13 6.27 9.07
CA LEU A 134 -1.90 5.47 8.12
C LEU A 134 -1.03 4.70 7.11
N ARG A 135 0.11 4.21 7.60
CA ARG A 135 1.10 3.51 6.81
C ARG A 135 1.20 2.08 7.29
N ILE A 136 1.10 1.14 6.36
CA ILE A 136 1.27 -0.29 6.63
C ILE A 136 2.76 -0.62 6.50
N PHE A 137 3.28 -1.32 7.51
CA PHE A 137 4.69 -1.69 7.64
C PHE A 137 4.84 -3.19 7.88
N ILE A 138 5.66 -3.81 7.04
CA ILE A 138 6.05 -5.21 7.22
C ILE A 138 7.26 -5.24 8.16
N TYR A 139 7.06 -5.80 9.36
CA TYR A 139 8.05 -5.96 10.43
C TYR A 139 8.89 -4.71 10.70
N ASP A 140 8.30 -3.52 10.56
CA ASP A 140 8.97 -2.21 10.63
C ASP A 140 10.17 -2.02 9.67
N MET A 141 10.41 -2.96 8.75
CA MET A 141 11.50 -2.92 7.77
C MET A 141 11.08 -2.31 6.44
N PHE A 142 9.86 -2.61 5.98
CA PHE A 142 9.39 -2.20 4.66
C PHE A 142 8.00 -1.56 4.73
N SER A 143 7.85 -0.36 4.19
CA SER A 143 6.52 0.21 3.95
C SER A 143 5.86 -0.45 2.75
N VAL A 144 4.58 -0.79 2.88
CA VAL A 144 3.77 -1.26 1.76
C VAL A 144 3.28 -0.02 1.00
N ASP A 145 4.03 0.38 0.00
CA ASP A 145 3.73 1.52 -0.87
C ASP A 145 4.17 1.22 -2.31
N ILE A 146 4.08 2.19 -3.21
CA ILE A 146 4.50 1.98 -4.61
C ILE A 146 6.00 1.67 -4.75
N THR A 147 6.83 2.07 -3.78
CA THR A 147 8.27 1.78 -3.79
C THR A 147 8.53 0.31 -3.53
N LEU A 148 7.68 -0.38 -2.75
CA LEU A 148 7.76 -1.83 -2.57
C LEU A 148 7.61 -2.56 -3.90
N MET A 149 6.64 -2.15 -4.73
CA MET A 149 6.43 -2.73 -6.06
C MET A 149 7.66 -2.52 -6.96
N LEU A 150 8.25 -1.31 -6.96
CA LEU A 150 9.46 -1.02 -7.74
C LEU A 150 10.64 -1.87 -7.29
N LYS A 151 10.84 -2.02 -5.97
CA LYS A 151 11.87 -2.90 -5.40
C LYS A 151 11.63 -4.36 -5.81
N TYR A 152 10.39 -4.81 -5.74
CA TYR A 152 10.00 -6.17 -6.12
C TYR A 152 10.31 -6.46 -7.59
N ILE A 153 9.95 -5.56 -8.50
CA ILE A 153 10.26 -5.67 -9.93
C ILE A 153 11.78 -5.69 -10.15
N SER A 154 12.52 -4.80 -9.49
CA SER A 154 13.99 -4.72 -9.60
C SER A 154 14.69 -6.01 -9.16
N VAL A 155 14.26 -6.60 -8.03
CA VAL A 155 14.81 -7.88 -7.56
C VAL A 155 14.43 -9.00 -8.52
N ALA A 156 13.17 -9.07 -8.97
CA ALA A 156 12.73 -10.09 -9.92
C ALA A 156 13.48 -10.05 -11.26
N THR A 157 13.70 -8.85 -11.84
CA THR A 157 14.48 -8.69 -13.08
C THR A 157 15.93 -9.07 -12.89
N THR A 158 16.55 -8.70 -11.77
CA THR A 158 17.93 -9.09 -11.43
C THR A 158 18.08 -10.61 -11.38
N TYR A 159 17.16 -11.31 -10.71
CA TYR A 159 17.17 -12.77 -10.66
C TYR A 159 16.92 -13.41 -12.03
N LEU A 160 16.02 -12.85 -12.83
CA LEU A 160 15.77 -13.31 -14.19
C LEU A 160 17.05 -13.24 -15.04
N ILE A 161 17.78 -12.13 -15.00
CA ILE A 161 19.06 -11.97 -15.71
C ILE A 161 20.05 -13.04 -15.28
N VAL A 162 20.21 -13.26 -13.97
CA VAL A 162 21.13 -14.26 -13.41
C VAL A 162 20.74 -15.67 -13.88
N ILE A 163 19.46 -16.04 -13.85
CA ILE A 163 18.98 -17.35 -14.29
C ILE A 163 19.24 -17.54 -15.79
N ILE A 164 18.98 -16.53 -16.62
CA ILE A 164 19.27 -16.61 -18.06
C ILE A 164 20.77 -16.80 -18.29
N GLN A 165 21.63 -16.04 -17.62
CA GLN A 165 23.08 -16.15 -17.75
C GLN A 165 23.59 -17.54 -17.36
N ILE A 166 23.15 -18.06 -16.19
CA ILE A 166 23.52 -19.40 -15.73
C ILE A 166 23.02 -20.45 -16.71
N SER A 167 21.78 -20.31 -17.21
CA SER A 167 21.24 -21.25 -18.18
C SER A 167 22.05 -21.23 -19.48
N HIS A 168 22.48 -20.08 -20.00
CA HIS A 168 23.28 -20.02 -21.21
C HIS A 168 24.65 -20.71 -21.01
N PHE A 169 25.16 -20.74 -19.78
CA PHE A 169 26.43 -21.37 -19.44
C PHE A 169 26.33 -22.89 -19.19
N ILE A 170 25.15 -23.40 -18.86
CA ILE A 170 24.83 -24.84 -18.65
C ILE A 170 24.18 -25.42 -19.90
#